data_AF-A0A7C3SN54-F1
#
_entry.id   AF-A0A7C3SN54-F1
#
_cell.length_a   1.000
_cell.length_b   1.000
_cell.length_c   1.000
_cell.angle_alpha   90.00
_cell.angle_beta   90.00
_cell.angle_gamma   90.00
#
_symmetry.space_group_name_H-M   'P 1'
#
loop_
_entity.id
_entity.type
_entity.pdbx_description
1 polymer ?
#
loop_
_entity_poly.entity_id
_entity_poly.type
_entity_poly.pdbx_seq_one_letter_code
_entity_poly.pdbx_strand_id
1 'polypeptide(L)' 'KVKPLRPFVIEKQSDFPELARFAIRDMGITVAAGVCLDVVKLS' A
#
# COMPACT_ATOMS: atom_id res chain seq x y z
N LYS A 1 -2.32 9.78 -2.16
CA LYS A 1 -1.91 8.81 -3.22
C LYS A 1 -0.47 8.41 -2.94
N VAL A 2 -0.18 7.12 -2.81
CA VAL A 2 1.19 6.62 -2.52
C VAL A 2 1.78 6.08 -3.82
N LYS A 3 3.05 6.42 -4.11
CA LYS A 3 3.79 5.89 -5.26
C LYS A 3 5.03 5.15 -4.74
N PRO A 4 5.10 3.81 -4.88
CA PRO A 4 6.29 3.07 -4.48
C PRO A 4 7.48 3.43 -5.40
N LEU A 5 8.68 3.37 -4.85
CA LEU A 5 9.92 3.66 -5.60
C LEU A 5 10.36 2.51 -6.52
N ARG A 6 9.80 1.32 -6.31
CA ARG A 6 10.08 0.09 -7.07
C ARG A 6 8.74 -0.59 -7.40
N PRO A 7 8.70 -1.50 -8.39
CA PRO A 7 7.54 -2.35 -8.61
C PRO A 7 7.14 -3.04 -7.30
N PHE A 8 5.86 -2.93 -6.97
CA PHE A 8 5.28 -3.44 -5.73
C PHE A 8 3.91 -4.03 -6.05
N VAL A 9 3.61 -5.18 -5.46
CA VAL A 9 2.32 -5.86 -5.62
C VAL A 9 1.44 -5.50 -4.43
N ILE A 10 0.23 -5.04 -4.72
CA ILE A 10 -0.79 -4.69 -3.73
C ILE A 10 -2.15 -4.87 -4.36
N GLU A 11 -3.14 -5.28 -3.57
CA GLU A 11 -4.52 -5.50 -4.03
C GLU A 11 -5.48 -4.51 -3.36
N LYS A 12 -6.65 -4.31 -3.96
CA LYS A 12 -7.71 -3.52 -3.32
C LYS A 12 -8.29 -4.28 -2.13
N GLN A 13 -8.70 -3.54 -1.11
CA GLN A 13 -9.34 -4.09 0.09
C GLN A 13 -10.61 -4.89 -0.23
N SER A 14 -11.35 -4.54 -1.28
CA SER A 14 -12.55 -5.26 -1.72
C SER A 14 -12.24 -6.62 -2.34
N ASP A 15 -11.03 -6.80 -2.86
CA ASP A 15 -10.68 -7.93 -3.73
C ASP A 15 -9.84 -8.95 -2.95
N PHE A 16 -8.84 -8.48 -2.20
CA PHE A 16 -7.99 -9.35 -1.37
C PHE A 16 -7.52 -8.61 -0.09
N PRO A 17 -8.31 -8.64 1.00
CA PRO A 17 -8.05 -7.89 2.23
C PRO A 17 -6.66 -8.10 2.83
N GLU A 18 -6.10 -9.30 2.70
CA GLU A 18 -4.81 -9.69 3.26
C GLU A 18 -3.63 -8.97 2.59
N LEU A 19 -3.74 -8.63 1.29
CA LEU A 19 -2.71 -7.86 0.56
C LEU A 19 -3.00 -6.36 0.51
N ALA A 20 -4.13 -5.90 1.03
CA ALA A 20 -4.50 -4.49 0.97
C ALA A 20 -3.95 -3.65 2.13
N ARG A 21 -3.62 -4.28 3.26
CA ARG A 21 -3.14 -3.58 4.48
C ARG A 21 -1.64 -3.37 4.44
N PHE A 22 -1.18 -2.17 4.82
CA PHE A 22 0.24 -1.83 4.88
C PHE A 22 0.58 -0.87 6.03
N ALA A 23 1.85 -0.87 6.43
CA ALA A 23 2.41 0.08 7.40
C ALA A 23 3.43 1.00 6.73
N ILE A 24 3.46 2.27 7.11
CA ILE A 24 4.48 3.23 6.72
C ILE A 24 5.48 3.34 7.86
N ARG A 25 6.76 3.13 7.53
CA ARG A 25 7.85 3.12 8.51
C ARG A 25 8.85 4.20 8.19
N ASP A 26 9.31 4.90 9.23
CA ASP A 26 10.44 5.83 9.18
C ASP A 26 11.42 5.47 10.31
N MET A 27 12.70 5.30 9.97
CA MET A 27 13.76 4.90 10.90
C MET A 27 13.38 3.76 11.88
N GLY A 28 12.72 2.72 11.38
CA GLY A 28 12.36 1.52 12.15
C GLY A 28 11.04 1.62 12.92
N ILE A 29 10.43 2.80 13.01
CA ILE A 29 9.19 3.06 13.75
C ILE A 29 8.02 3.14 12.77
N THR A 30 6.84 2.64 13.17
CA THR A 30 5.60 2.81 12.41
C THR A 30 5.06 4.22 12.61
N VAL A 31 4.99 4.99 11.52
CA VAL A 31 4.47 6.37 11.54
C VAL A 31 3.04 6.46 11.04
N ALA A 32 2.58 5.46 10.27
CA ALA A 32 1.18 5.33 9.84
C ALA A 32 0.83 3.89 9.43
N ALA A 33 -0.46 3.62 9.28
CA ALA A 33 -1.00 2.39 8.70
C ALA A 33 -2.13 2.75 7.73
N GLY A 34 -2.38 1.90 6.74
CA GLY A 34 -3.40 2.14 5.73
C GLY A 34 -3.92 0.87 5.07
N VAL A 35 -4.99 1.06 4.29
CA VAL A 35 -5.62 0.04 3.44
C VAL A 35 -5.70 0.55 2.00
N CYS A 36 -5.46 -0.32 1.03
CA CYS A 36 -5.55 0.02 -0.39
C CYS A 36 -7.01 0.06 -0.85
N LEU A 37 -7.48 1.23 -1.29
CA LEU A 37 -8.83 1.38 -1.86
C LEU A 37 -8.84 1.20 -3.38
N ASP A 38 -7.76 1.60 -4.05
CA ASP A 38 -7.66 1.53 -5.51
C ASP A 38 -6.20 1.44 -5.97
N VAL A 39 -5.98 0.81 -7.13
CA VAL A 39 -4.66 0.62 -7.76
C VAL A 39 -4.66 1.36 -9.10
N VAL A 40 -3.79 2.36 -9.21
CA VAL A 40 -3.65 3.16 -10.43
C VAL A 40 -2.44 2.68 -11.22
N LYS A 41 -2.65 2.26 -12.48
CA LYS A 41 -1.56 1.90 -13.39
C LYS A 41 -0.65 3.11 -13.61
N LEU A 42 0.67 2.88 -13.66
CA LEU A 42 1.60 3.90 -14.14
C LEU A 42 1.30 4.12 -15.63
N SER A 43 0.67 5.25 -15.93
CA SER A 43 0.63 5.84 -17.27
C SER A 43 2.00 6.40 -17.63
#